data_AF-A0AB36DYP4-F1
#
_entry.id   AF-A0AB36DYP4-F1
#
_cell.length_a   1.000
_cell.length_b   1.000
_cell.length_c   1.000
_cell.angle_alpha   90.00
_cell.angle_beta   90.00
_cell.angle_gamma   90.00
#
_symmetry.space_group_name_H-M   'P 1'
#
loop_
_entity.id
_entity.type
_entity.pdbx_description
1 polymer ?
#
loop_
_entity_poly.entity_id
_entity_poly.type
_entity_poly.pdbx_seq_one_letter_code
_entity_poly.pdbx_strand_id
1 'polypeptide(L)'
;MMDIFEQLNQQAKQLNRQRLEMLFHQLTLALHQYKTDPQWNNYFTELLAHYEYNDIVNAIHHLPIDEQEREGLLHLLEINQFHLVQENEIADHRTFNQFK
;
A
#
# COMPACT_ATOMS: atom_id res chain seq x y z
N MET A 1 -29.95 -4.55 -24.62
CA MET A 1 -28.83 -5.51 -24.61
C MET A 1 -27.66 -4.73 -24.03
N MET A 2 -27.19 -5.07 -22.82
CA MET A 2 -26.14 -4.29 -22.16
C MET A 2 -24.82 -4.49 -22.91
N ASP A 3 -24.09 -3.41 -23.15
CA ASP A 3 -22.84 -3.44 -23.90
C ASP A 3 -21.79 -4.24 -23.12
N ILE A 4 -21.04 -5.10 -23.82
CA ILE A 4 -19.93 -5.88 -23.24
C ILE A 4 -18.91 -4.93 -22.57
N PHE A 5 -18.70 -3.74 -23.12
CA PHE A 5 -17.85 -2.73 -22.50
C PHE A 5 -18.41 -2.19 -21.18
N GLU A 6 -19.72 -2.00 -21.07
CA GLU A 6 -20.36 -1.59 -19.81
C GLU A 6 -20.23 -2.67 -18.74
N GLN A 7 -20.38 -3.94 -19.12
CA GLN A 7 -20.20 -5.08 -18.21
C GLN A 7 -18.76 -5.19 -17.71
N LEU A 8 -17.76 -5.07 -18.59
CA LEU A 8 -16.35 -5.09 -18.20
C LEU A 8 -16.00 -3.92 -17.27
N ASN A 9 -16.52 -2.72 -17.55
CA ASN A 9 -16.30 -1.56 -16.70
C ASN A 9 -16.93 -1.73 -15.32
N GLN A 10 -18.14 -2.31 -15.23
CA GLN A 10 -18.77 -2.62 -13.96
C GLN A 10 -17.99 -3.66 -13.16
N GLN A 11 -17.50 -4.72 -13.81
CA GLN A 11 -16.67 -5.73 -13.16
C GLN A 11 -15.36 -5.15 -12.65
N ALA A 12 -14.66 -4.31 -13.43
CA ALA A 12 -13.45 -3.64 -13.02
C ALA A 12 -13.68 -2.74 -11.79
N LYS A 13 -14.78 -1.98 -11.77
CA LYS A 13 -15.18 -1.16 -10.62
C LYS A 13 -15.45 -2.00 -9.37
N GLN A 14 -16.13 -3.13 -9.54
CA GLN A 14 -16.45 -4.03 -8.44
C GLN A 14 -15.19 -4.67 -7.85
N LEU A 15 -14.28 -5.15 -8.70
CA LEU A 15 -12.98 -5.68 -8.30
C LEU A 15 -12.15 -4.64 -7.55
N ASN A 16 -12.10 -3.41 -8.05
CA ASN A 16 -11.35 -2.35 -7.38
C ASN A 16 -11.96 -2.02 -6.00
N ARG A 17 -13.29 -1.98 -5.88
CA ARG A 17 -13.96 -1.80 -4.59
C ARG A 17 -13.60 -2.91 -3.60
N GLN A 18 -13.69 -4.18 -4.03
CA GLN A 18 -13.34 -5.32 -3.18
C GLN A 18 -11.88 -5.29 -2.74
N ARG A 19 -10.96 -4.90 -3.64
CA ARG A 19 -9.54 -4.73 -3.32
C ARG A 19 -9.33 -3.69 -2.21
N LEU A 20 -10.00 -2.54 -2.30
CA LEU A 20 -9.90 -1.49 -1.29
C LEU A 20 -10.54 -1.90 0.05
N GLU A 21 -11.66 -2.62 0.02
CA GLU A 21 -12.29 -3.18 1.22
C GLU A 21 -11.36 -4.16 1.94
N MET A 22 -10.66 -5.03 1.20
CA MET A 22 -9.67 -5.94 1.77
C MET A 22 -8.48 -5.19 2.38
N LEU A 23 -7.95 -4.18 1.71
CA LEU A 23 -6.87 -3.34 2.23
C LEU A 23 -7.28 -2.69 3.57
N PHE A 24 -8.47 -2.11 3.62
CA PHE A 24 -8.99 -1.51 4.84
C PHE A 24 -9.14 -2.52 5.98
N HIS A 25 -9.65 -3.71 5.66
CA HIS A 25 -9.78 -4.79 6.63
C HIS A 25 -8.41 -5.25 7.17
N GLN A 26 -7.43 -5.43 6.28
CA GLN A 26 -6.06 -5.81 6.64
C GLN A 26 -5.44 -4.78 7.59
N LEU A 27 -5.56 -3.48 7.28
CA LEU A 27 -5.06 -2.40 8.12
C LEU A 27 -5.74 -2.36 9.49
N THR A 28 -7.06 -2.57 9.52
CA THR A 28 -7.80 -2.64 10.78
C THR A 28 -7.32 -3.79 11.67
N LEU A 29 -7.08 -4.97 11.08
CA LEU A 29 -6.50 -6.10 11.81
C LEU A 29 -5.07 -5.81 12.28
N ALA A 30 -4.27 -5.15 11.45
CA ALA A 30 -2.89 -4.78 11.72
C ALA A 30 -2.78 -3.90 12.98
N LEU A 31 -3.69 -2.93 13.16
CA LEU A 31 -3.76 -2.10 14.38
C LEU A 31 -3.86 -2.91 15.67
N HIS A 32 -4.54 -4.05 15.63
CA HIS A 32 -4.69 -4.92 16.79
C HIS A 32 -3.44 -5.78 17.05
N GLN A 33 -2.70 -6.16 15.99
CA GLN A 33 -1.63 -7.14 16.05
C GLN A 33 -0.24 -6.53 16.21
N TYR A 34 0.05 -5.45 15.49
CA TYR A 34 1.38 -4.85 15.46
C TYR A 34 1.48 -3.72 16.49
N LYS A 35 2.58 -3.73 17.25
CA LYS A 35 2.77 -2.84 18.41
C LYS A 35 4.10 -2.09 18.38
N THR A 36 5.00 -2.43 17.46
CA THR A 36 6.33 -1.83 17.38
C THR A 36 6.67 -1.39 15.96
N ASP A 37 7.51 -0.36 15.84
CA ASP A 37 7.93 0.18 14.55
C ASP A 37 8.54 -0.88 13.61
N PRO A 38 9.39 -1.83 14.06
CA PRO A 38 9.92 -2.88 13.17
C PRO A 38 8.83 -3.79 12.60
N GLN A 39 7.78 -4.08 13.37
CA GLN A 39 6.66 -4.88 12.89
C GLN A 39 5.86 -4.12 11.83
N TRP A 40 5.63 -2.82 12.07
CA TRP A 40 4.98 -1.94 11.10
C TRP A 40 5.80 -1.75 9.83
N ASN A 41 7.11 -1.63 9.93
CA ASN A 41 7.99 -1.52 8.76
C ASN A 41 7.91 -2.75 7.86
N ASN A 42 7.99 -3.95 8.45
CA ASN A 42 7.82 -5.19 7.68
C ASN A 42 6.43 -5.25 7.03
N TYR A 43 5.39 -4.92 7.79
CA TYR A 43 4.02 -4.89 7.28
C TYR A 43 3.85 -3.91 6.11
N PHE A 44 4.34 -2.68 6.22
CA PHE A 44 4.27 -1.70 5.14
C PHE A 44 5.12 -2.06 3.93
N THR A 45 6.28 -2.68 4.13
CA THR A 45 7.09 -3.22 3.03
C THR A 45 6.31 -4.24 2.21
N GLU A 46 5.63 -5.19 2.87
CA GLU A 46 4.75 -6.15 2.21
C GLU A 46 3.55 -5.49 1.54
N LEU A 47 2.94 -4.49 2.20
CA LEU A 47 1.80 -3.76 1.67
C LEU A 47 2.14 -3.02 0.37
N LEU A 48 3.31 -2.36 0.34
CA LEU A 48 3.82 -1.62 -0.82
C LEU A 48 4.19 -2.53 -2.01
N ALA A 49 4.42 -3.83 -1.77
CA ALA A 49 4.61 -4.79 -2.84
C ALA A 49 3.30 -5.16 -3.58
N HIS A 50 2.15 -4.88 -2.96
CA HIS A 50 0.83 -5.33 -3.45
C HIS A 50 -0.16 -4.21 -3.72
N TYR A 51 0.05 -3.03 -3.13
CA TYR A 51 -0.86 -1.89 -3.24
C TYR A 51 -0.09 -0.61 -3.57
N GLU A 52 -0.77 0.29 -4.29
CA GLU A 52 -0.26 1.61 -4.58
C GLU A 52 -0.19 2.45 -3.29
N TYR A 53 0.86 3.25 -3.16
CA TYR A 53 1.07 4.13 -2.02
C TYR A 53 -0.17 4.96 -1.65
N ASN A 54 -0.80 5.57 -2.66
CA ASN A 54 -1.98 6.42 -2.45
C ASN A 54 -3.20 5.64 -1.95
N ASP A 55 -3.36 4.38 -2.35
CA ASP A 55 -4.46 3.53 -1.86
C ASP A 55 -4.27 3.24 -0.37
N ILE A 56 -3.03 3.00 0.05
CA ILE A 56 -2.68 2.76 1.46
C ILE A 56 -2.89 4.02 2.29
N VAL A 57 -2.41 5.18 1.82
CA VAL A 57 -2.63 6.49 2.48
C VAL A 57 -4.12 6.74 2.68
N ASN A 58 -4.91 6.56 1.62
CA ASN A 58 -6.35 6.73 1.69
C ASN A 58 -6.97 5.76 2.71
N ALA A 59 -6.55 4.50 2.73
CA ALA A 59 -7.05 3.53 3.70
C ALA A 59 -6.71 3.93 5.15
N ILE A 60 -5.48 4.41 5.41
CA ILE A 60 -5.07 4.91 6.74
C ILE A 60 -5.92 6.09 7.19
N HIS A 61 -6.22 7.05 6.30
CA HIS A 61 -7.07 8.20 6.64
C HIS A 61 -8.51 7.82 7.03
N HIS A 62 -9.01 6.67 6.57
CA HIS A 62 -10.35 6.19 6.91
C HIS A 62 -10.38 5.30 8.17
N LEU A 63 -9.23 5.01 8.78
CA LEU A 63 -9.18 4.18 10.00
C LEU A 63 -9.77 4.94 11.19
N PRO A 64 -10.52 4.26 12.07
CA PRO A 64 -11.12 4.84 13.27
C PRO A 64 -10.08 4.96 14.40
N ILE A 65 -8.98 5.67 14.15
CA ILE A 65 -7.87 5.93 15.07
C ILE A 65 -7.71 7.43 15.31
N ASP A 66 -6.99 7.78 16.37
CA ASP A 66 -6.67 9.19 16.65
C ASP A 66 -5.64 9.76 15.66
N GLU A 67 -5.49 11.08 15.68
CA GLU A 67 -4.60 11.76 14.73
C GLU A 67 -3.13 11.46 14.99
N GLN A 68 -2.72 11.22 16.24
CA GLN A 68 -1.34 10.94 16.58
C GLN A 68 -0.91 9.56 16.07
N GLU A 69 -1.75 8.54 16.27
CA GLU A 69 -1.53 7.19 15.71
C GLU A 69 -1.50 7.24 14.18
N ARG A 70 -2.40 8.02 13.57
CA ARG A 70 -2.45 8.19 12.12
C ARG A 70 -1.18 8.82 11.55
N GLU A 71 -0.73 9.93 12.13
CA GLU A 71 0.52 10.58 11.73
C GLU A 71 1.71 9.61 11.86
N GLY A 72 1.76 8.82 12.92
CA GLY A 72 2.77 7.78 13.11
C GLY A 72 2.77 6.73 12.00
N LEU A 73 1.59 6.21 11.63
CA LEU A 73 1.47 5.23 10.55
C LEU A 73 1.84 5.81 9.18
N LEU A 74 1.42 7.05 8.89
CA LEU A 74 1.77 7.73 7.64
C LEU A 74 3.27 7.98 7.55
N HIS A 75 3.91 8.38 8.65
CA HIS A 75 5.35 8.58 8.70
C HIS A 75 6.12 7.27 8.44
N LEU A 76 5.70 6.17 9.07
CA LEU A 76 6.30 4.86 8.84
C LEU A 76 6.11 4.42 7.37
N LEU A 77 4.92 4.59 6.80
CA LEU A 77 4.66 4.28 5.40
C LEU A 77 5.59 5.08 4.46
N GLU A 78 5.76 6.38 4.71
CA GLU A 78 6.64 7.25 3.91
C GLU A 78 8.11 6.78 3.95
N ILE A 79 8.62 6.42 5.14
CA ILE A 79 9.97 5.88 5.30
C ILE A 79 10.15 4.60 4.46
N ASN A 80 9.19 3.67 4.54
CA ASN A 80 9.26 2.41 3.80
C ASN A 80 9.18 2.63 2.28
N GLN A 81 8.32 3.56 1.83
CA GLN A 81 8.24 3.94 0.41
C GLN A 81 9.56 4.53 -0.10
N PHE A 82 10.21 5.38 0.71
CA PHE A 82 11.49 5.97 0.35
C PHE A 82 12.58 4.90 0.22
N HIS A 83 12.67 3.96 1.16
CA HIS A 83 13.63 2.86 1.09
C HIS A 83 13.41 1.97 -0.14
N LEU A 84 12.16 1.64 -0.46
CA LEU A 84 11.83 0.84 -1.64
C LEU A 84 12.25 1.52 -2.95
N VAL A 85 12.07 2.84 -3.06
CA VAL A 85 12.54 3.61 -4.23
C VAL A 85 14.06 3.61 -4.32
N GLN A 86 14.76 3.83 -3.20
CA GLN A 86 16.23 3.79 -3.19
C GLN A 86 16.79 2.43 -3.61
N GLU A 87 16.20 1.34 -3.14
CA GLU A 87 16.62 -0.02 -3.52
C GLU A 87 16.42 -0.27 -5.01
N ASN A 88 15.30 0.17 -5.58
CA ASN A 88 15.03 0.05 -7.01
C ASN A 88 16.02 0.88 -7.85
N GLU A 89 16.29 2.13 -7.47
CA GLU A 89 17.28 2.97 -8.15
C GLU A 89 18.69 2.34 -8.11
N ILE A 90 19.08 1.80 -6.96
CA ILE A 90 20.37 1.11 -6.81
C ILE A 90 20.42 -0.16 -7.67
N ALA A 91 19.33 -0.94 -7.74
CA ALA A 91 19.24 -2.13 -8.59
C ALA A 91 19.34 -1.77 -10.08
N ASP A 92 18.69 -0.69 -10.51
CA ASP A 92 18.78 -0.17 -11.87
C ASP A 92 20.23 0.25 -12.19
N HIS A 93 20.88 1.00 -11.30
CA HIS A 93 22.28 1.40 -11.47
C HIS A 93 23.26 0.22 -11.52
N ARG A 94 23.01 -0.86 -10.77
CA ARG A 94 23.81 -2.09 -10.86
C ARG A 94 23.62 -2.80 -12.20
N THR A 95 22.39 -2.85 -12.70
CA THR A 95 22.05 -3.47 -14.00
C THR A 95 22.72 -2.74 -15.16
N PHE A 96 22.71 -1.41 -15.15
CA PHE A 96 23.37 -0.60 -16.19
C PHE A 96 24.90 -0.76 -16.23
N ASN A 97 25.56 -1.05 -15.10
CA ASN A 97 27.01 -1.25 -15.05
C ASN A 97 27.47 -2.65 -15.47
N GLN A 98 26.55 -3.61 -15.65
CA GLN A 98 26.88 -4.95 -16.16
C GLN A 98 26.96 -5.04 -17.68
N PHE A 99 26.53 -3.99 -18.39
CA PHE A 99 26.57 -3.89 -19.86
C PHE A 99 27.67 -2.93 -20.38
N LYS A 100 28.63 -2.55 -19.53
CA LYS A 100 29.86 -1.83 -19.90
C LYS A 100 31.06 -2.74 -19.76
#